data_AF-A0A6I4MVY1-F1
#
_entry.id   AF-A0A6I4MVY1-F1
#
_cell.length_a   1.000
_cell.length_b   1.000
_cell.length_c   1.000
_cell.angle_alpha   90.00
_cell.angle_beta   90.00
_cell.angle_gamma   90.00
#
_symmetry.space_group_name_H-M   'P 1'
#
loop_
_entity.id
_entity.type
_entity.pdbx_description
1 polymer ?
#
loop_
_entity_poly.entity_id
_entity_poly.type
_entity_poly.pdbx_seq_one_letter_code
_entity_poly.pdbx_strand_id
1 'polypeptide(L)'
;MDLTGIAALVALAGIPVSVLIAHWQKRTALQQTHALNRAARETAEAAHQAALAQAEASHRAARETALEQAAAAHQAAMAQAAANHQAALQLQAAQAEAAHESAMAQAAANHQTALELQAAQAAAAHRSAMAQAAASHRSALEVARAQDQVEIERWKREKRSAAFEKVHASLDEFRTAFLQNADTDALARIGLDMHGLFHAVRPFGGLSLAEKVGWLSGTCGDLARRIREAPMNETERQEFWDTEVSPRRKELTEAMSRTLELAEQNRLANVRRVNRRL
;
A
#
# COMPACT_ATOMS: atom_id res chain seq x y z
N MET A 1 9.61 -130.38 70.88
CA MET A 1 9.00 -130.61 72.21
C MET A 1 7.75 -131.43 72.00
N ASP A 2 7.75 -132.67 72.49
CA ASP A 2 6.69 -133.65 72.28
C ASP A 2 5.38 -133.24 72.97
N LEU A 3 4.27 -133.37 72.22
CA LEU A 3 2.92 -132.89 72.57
C LEU A 3 2.26 -133.63 73.76
N THR A 4 2.87 -134.71 74.26
CA THR A 4 2.36 -135.54 75.37
C THR A 4 2.63 -134.94 76.76
N GLY A 5 3.68 -134.15 76.95
CA GLY A 5 4.02 -133.57 78.26
C GLY A 5 3.16 -132.36 78.67
N ILE A 6 2.63 -131.61 77.69
CA ILE A 6 1.83 -130.41 77.95
C ILE A 6 0.42 -130.77 78.42
N ALA A 7 -0.11 -131.93 78.03
CA ALA A 7 -1.44 -132.39 78.43
C ALA A 7 -1.57 -132.66 79.95
N ALA A 8 -0.50 -133.14 80.62
CA ALA A 8 -0.53 -133.48 82.03
C ALA A 8 -0.56 -132.25 82.97
N LEU A 9 0.09 -131.15 82.60
CA LEU A 9 0.08 -129.92 83.40
C LEU A 9 -1.22 -129.13 83.26
N VAL A 10 -1.89 -129.21 82.11
CA VAL A 10 -3.20 -128.54 81.89
C VAL A 10 -4.31 -129.21 82.71
N ALA A 11 -4.21 -130.52 82.95
CA ALA A 11 -5.17 -131.25 83.78
C ALA A 11 -5.09 -130.92 85.29
N LEU A 12 -3.90 -130.59 85.80
CA LEU A 12 -3.68 -130.36 87.24
C LEU A 12 -4.02 -128.93 87.69
N ALA A 13 -3.95 -127.96 86.78
CA ALA A 13 -4.27 -126.55 87.07
C ALA A 13 -5.76 -126.20 86.92
N GLY A 14 -6.61 -127.16 86.53
CA GLY A 14 -8.05 -126.92 86.33
C GLY A 14 -8.36 -125.87 85.25
N ILE A 15 -7.39 -125.53 84.39
CA ILE A 15 -7.57 -124.61 83.29
C ILE A 15 -8.09 -125.44 82.12
N PRO A 16 -9.38 -125.34 81.76
CA PRO A 16 -9.93 -126.17 80.71
C PRO A 16 -9.20 -125.88 79.39
N VAL A 17 -8.91 -126.92 78.61
CA VAL A 17 -8.23 -126.83 77.30
C VAL A 17 -8.89 -125.78 76.38
N SER A 18 -10.18 -125.50 76.57
CA SER A 18 -10.92 -124.43 75.93
C SER A 18 -10.33 -123.02 76.15
N VAL A 19 -9.73 -122.73 77.31
CA VAL A 19 -9.09 -121.43 77.62
C VAL A 19 -7.75 -121.26 76.90
N LEU A 20 -6.98 -122.34 76.73
CA LEU A 20 -5.73 -122.33 75.97
C LEU A 20 -5.99 -122.16 74.47
N ILE A 21 -7.00 -122.85 73.95
CA ILE A 21 -7.47 -122.67 72.56
C ILE A 21 -7.99 -121.25 72.36
N ALA A 22 -8.81 -120.73 73.28
CA ALA A 22 -9.32 -119.36 73.21
C ALA A 22 -8.20 -118.30 73.31
N HIS A 23 -7.18 -118.51 74.15
CA HIS A 23 -6.05 -117.60 74.27
C HIS A 23 -5.13 -117.63 73.02
N TRP A 24 -4.89 -118.81 72.46
CA TRP A 24 -4.14 -118.96 71.21
C TRP A 24 -4.91 -118.34 70.04
N GLN A 25 -6.21 -118.63 69.90
CA GLN A 25 -7.10 -118.01 68.92
C GLN A 25 -7.16 -116.49 69.08
N LYS A 26 -7.20 -115.97 70.32
CA LYS A 26 -7.12 -114.53 70.60
C LYS A 26 -5.78 -113.95 70.16
N ARG A 27 -4.66 -114.64 70.42
CA ARG A 27 -3.31 -114.17 70.05
C ARG A 27 -3.08 -114.19 68.55
N THR A 28 -3.54 -115.22 67.85
CA THR A 28 -3.46 -115.31 66.38
C THR A 28 -4.39 -114.30 65.71
N ALA A 29 -5.61 -114.12 66.22
CA ALA A 29 -6.51 -113.06 65.79
C ALA A 29 -5.86 -111.68 65.98
N LEU A 30 -5.24 -111.42 67.14
CA LEU A 30 -4.59 -110.14 67.42
C LEU A 30 -3.36 -109.92 66.53
N GLN A 31 -2.54 -110.94 66.29
CA GLN A 31 -1.42 -110.87 65.33
C GLN A 31 -1.92 -110.61 63.90
N GLN A 32 -3.01 -111.25 63.50
CA GLN A 32 -3.64 -111.04 62.20
C GLN A 32 -4.21 -109.62 62.11
N THR A 33 -4.87 -109.10 63.15
CA THR A 33 -5.34 -107.72 63.21
C THR A 33 -4.18 -106.73 63.16
N HIS A 34 -3.06 -107.01 63.83
CA HIS A 34 -1.85 -106.16 63.78
C HIS A 34 -1.17 -106.20 62.40
N ALA A 35 -1.16 -107.35 61.73
CA ALA A 35 -0.65 -107.47 60.36
C ALA A 35 -1.55 -106.73 59.36
N LEU A 36 -2.87 -106.87 59.50
CA LEU A 36 -3.86 -106.13 58.72
C LEU A 36 -3.78 -104.62 58.97
N ASN A 37 -3.60 -104.18 60.23
CA ASN A 37 -3.40 -102.77 60.55
C ASN A 37 -2.10 -102.21 59.97
N ARG A 38 -1.01 -102.99 59.96
CA ARG A 38 0.25 -102.58 59.32
C ARG A 38 0.09 -102.48 57.81
N ALA A 39 -0.46 -103.50 57.16
CA ALA A 39 -0.74 -103.48 55.73
C ALA A 39 -1.68 -102.32 55.35
N ALA A 40 -2.72 -102.06 56.16
CA ALA A 40 -3.64 -100.94 55.95
C ALA A 40 -2.93 -99.58 56.11
N ARG A 41 -2.03 -99.43 57.08
CA ARG A 41 -1.22 -98.22 57.26
C ARG A 41 -0.24 -98.01 56.11
N GLU A 42 0.49 -99.04 55.71
CA GLU A 42 1.41 -98.98 54.56
C GLU A 42 0.64 -98.64 53.26
N THR A 43 -0.55 -99.21 53.08
CA THR A 43 -1.43 -98.88 51.94
C THR A 43 -1.93 -97.44 52.01
N ALA A 44 -2.29 -96.95 53.21
CA ALA A 44 -2.72 -95.57 53.41
C ALA A 44 -1.58 -94.56 53.21
N GLU A 45 -0.37 -94.87 53.68
CA GLU A 45 0.83 -94.06 53.48
C GLU A 45 1.24 -94.02 52.00
N ALA A 46 1.22 -95.16 51.31
CA ALA A 46 1.46 -95.23 49.86
C ALA A 46 0.40 -94.43 49.08
N ALA A 47 -0.88 -94.54 49.46
CA ALA A 47 -1.96 -93.75 48.85
C ALA A 47 -1.79 -92.25 49.13
N HIS A 48 -1.37 -91.86 50.34
CA HIS A 48 -1.11 -90.47 50.69
C HIS A 48 0.07 -89.89 49.90
N GLN A 49 1.18 -90.62 49.78
CA GLN A 49 2.33 -90.22 48.97
C GLN A 49 1.97 -90.11 47.48
N ALA A 50 1.17 -91.05 46.96
CA ALA A 50 0.67 -90.99 45.59
C ALA A 50 -0.24 -89.77 45.38
N ALA A 51 -1.12 -89.44 46.33
CA ALA A 51 -1.99 -88.27 46.28
C ALA A 51 -1.18 -86.95 46.32
N LEU A 52 -0.14 -86.88 47.16
CA LEU A 52 0.77 -85.72 47.22
C LEU A 52 1.54 -85.54 45.90
N ALA A 53 2.13 -86.62 45.37
CA ALA A 53 2.84 -86.57 44.10
C ALA A 53 1.93 -86.13 42.95
N GLN A 54 0.68 -86.61 42.93
CA GLN A 54 -0.33 -86.19 41.96
C GLN A 54 -0.68 -84.70 42.12
N ALA A 55 -0.90 -84.23 43.36
CA ALA A 55 -1.21 -82.84 43.63
C ALA A 55 -0.06 -81.89 43.22
N GLU A 56 1.18 -82.27 43.50
CA GLU A 56 2.36 -81.51 43.05
C GLU A 56 2.49 -81.46 41.53
N ALA A 57 2.27 -82.59 40.85
CA ALA A 57 2.30 -82.65 39.40
C ALA A 57 1.21 -81.77 38.78
N SER A 58 -0.01 -81.83 39.32
CA SER A 58 -1.11 -80.95 38.91
C SER A 58 -0.81 -79.47 39.18
N HIS A 59 -0.23 -79.14 40.34
CA HIS A 59 0.16 -77.76 40.66
C HIS A 59 1.27 -77.25 39.73
N ARG A 60 2.28 -78.06 39.42
CA ARG A 60 3.34 -77.71 38.45
C ARG A 60 2.77 -77.46 37.06
N ALA A 61 1.92 -78.36 36.55
CA ALA A 61 1.27 -78.19 35.27
C ALA A 61 0.40 -76.93 35.23
N ALA A 62 -0.41 -76.69 36.27
CA ALA A 62 -1.23 -75.48 36.38
C ALA A 62 -0.38 -74.21 36.40
N ARG A 63 0.76 -74.23 37.09
CA ARG A 63 1.70 -73.10 37.14
C ARG A 63 2.36 -72.85 35.78
N GLU A 64 2.80 -73.89 35.08
CA GLU A 64 3.37 -73.77 33.73
C GLU A 64 2.35 -73.18 32.76
N THR A 65 1.12 -73.70 32.75
CA THR A 65 0.03 -73.15 31.94
C THR A 65 -0.26 -71.69 32.31
N ALA A 66 -0.27 -71.33 33.60
CA ALA A 66 -0.49 -69.94 34.02
C ALA A 66 0.65 -69.01 33.57
N LEU A 67 1.90 -69.47 33.59
CA LEU A 67 3.05 -68.70 33.10
C LEU A 67 3.01 -68.51 31.59
N GLU A 68 2.64 -69.54 30.82
CA GLU A 68 2.45 -69.44 29.36
C GLU A 68 1.33 -68.46 29.02
N GLN A 69 0.19 -68.54 29.73
CA GLN A 69 -0.91 -67.58 29.58
C GLN A 69 -0.49 -66.15 29.93
N ALA A 70 0.28 -65.96 31.00
CA ALA A 70 0.79 -64.65 31.39
C ALA A 70 1.79 -64.09 30.36
N ALA A 71 2.67 -64.93 29.81
CA ALA A 71 3.62 -64.55 28.77
C ALA A 71 2.88 -64.16 27.46
N ALA A 72 1.89 -64.95 27.05
CA ALA A 72 1.05 -64.66 25.89
C ALA A 72 0.25 -63.36 26.08
N ALA A 73 -0.33 -63.15 27.27
CA ALA A 73 -1.04 -61.91 27.60
C ALA A 73 -0.12 -60.69 27.58
N HIS A 74 1.11 -60.81 28.12
CA HIS A 74 2.09 -59.74 28.10
C HIS A 74 2.52 -59.41 26.66
N GLN A 75 2.79 -60.41 25.83
CA GLN A 75 3.15 -60.21 24.43
C GLN A 75 2.02 -59.57 23.63
N ALA A 76 0.76 -59.97 23.87
CA ALA A 76 -0.41 -59.34 23.28
C ALA A 76 -0.56 -57.88 23.73
N ALA A 77 -0.35 -57.58 25.01
CA ALA A 77 -0.39 -56.21 25.53
C ALA A 77 0.70 -55.32 24.92
N MET A 78 1.92 -55.84 24.77
CA MET A 78 3.04 -55.14 24.11
C MET A 78 2.74 -54.89 22.63
N ALA A 79 2.21 -55.87 21.90
CA ALA A 79 1.82 -55.71 20.51
C ALA A 79 0.72 -54.66 20.35
N GLN A 80 -0.29 -54.66 21.24
CA GLN A 80 -1.34 -53.65 21.24
C GLN A 80 -0.80 -52.25 21.56
N ALA A 81 0.11 -52.14 22.53
CA ALA A 81 0.75 -50.86 22.87
C ALA A 81 1.58 -50.31 21.69
N ALA A 82 2.33 -51.16 20.99
CA ALA A 82 3.08 -50.78 19.79
C ALA A 82 2.15 -50.31 18.67
N ALA A 83 1.05 -51.03 18.42
CA ALA A 83 0.04 -50.64 17.42
C ALA A 83 -0.61 -49.29 17.76
N ASN A 84 -0.98 -49.08 19.03
CA ASN A 84 -1.54 -47.81 19.50
C ASN A 84 -0.53 -46.66 19.35
N HIS A 85 0.75 -46.90 19.68
CA HIS A 85 1.79 -45.90 19.52
C HIS A 85 2.00 -45.52 18.04
N GLN A 86 2.04 -46.51 17.14
CA GLN A 86 2.16 -46.26 15.71
C GLN A 86 0.97 -45.47 15.16
N ALA A 87 -0.26 -45.82 15.58
CA ALA A 87 -1.46 -45.06 15.21
C ALA A 87 -1.43 -43.61 15.73
N ALA A 88 -0.94 -43.39 16.96
CA ALA A 88 -0.78 -42.05 17.52
C ALA A 88 0.24 -41.21 16.72
N LEU A 89 1.37 -41.81 16.32
CA LEU A 89 2.37 -41.14 15.49
C LEU A 89 1.82 -40.78 14.10
N GLN A 90 1.05 -41.67 13.46
CA GLN A 90 0.42 -41.40 12.18
C GLN A 90 -0.60 -40.27 12.28
N LEU A 91 -1.42 -40.25 13.33
CA LEU A 91 -2.37 -39.17 13.58
C LEU A 91 -1.65 -37.84 13.80
N GLN A 92 -0.57 -37.83 14.60
CA GLN A 92 0.23 -36.63 14.84
C GLN A 92 0.88 -36.11 13.55
N ALA A 93 1.42 -36.99 12.71
CA ALA A 93 1.99 -36.62 11.42
C ALA A 93 0.94 -35.98 10.50
N ALA A 94 -0.24 -36.61 10.38
CA ALA A 94 -1.35 -36.07 9.58
C ALA A 94 -1.84 -34.70 10.09
N GLN A 95 -1.90 -34.52 11.42
CA GLN A 95 -2.25 -33.22 12.02
C GLN A 95 -1.19 -32.15 11.75
N ALA A 96 0.09 -32.50 11.82
CA ALA A 96 1.19 -31.59 11.54
C ALA A 96 1.22 -31.18 10.05
N GLU A 97 0.96 -32.12 9.14
CA GLU A 97 0.88 -31.87 7.70
C GLU A 97 -0.30 -30.94 7.37
N ALA A 98 -1.50 -31.24 7.89
CA ALA A 98 -2.68 -30.39 7.70
C ALA A 98 -2.48 -28.97 8.29
N ALA A 99 -1.83 -28.86 9.45
CA ALA A 99 -1.49 -27.56 10.04
C ALA A 99 -0.49 -26.79 9.17
N HIS A 100 0.52 -27.46 8.62
CA HIS A 100 1.49 -26.85 7.72
C HIS A 100 0.85 -26.36 6.43
N GLU A 101 0.01 -27.17 5.79
CA GLU A 101 -0.73 -26.80 4.58
C GLU A 101 -1.64 -25.59 4.82
N SER A 102 -2.38 -25.61 5.94
CA SER A 102 -3.23 -24.49 6.34
C SER A 102 -2.43 -23.19 6.57
N ALA A 103 -1.29 -23.29 7.25
CA ALA A 103 -0.41 -22.14 7.48
C ALA A 103 0.16 -21.58 6.17
N MET A 104 0.56 -22.45 5.24
CA MET A 104 1.07 -22.05 3.92
C MET A 104 -0.02 -21.38 3.07
N ALA A 105 -1.23 -21.94 3.06
CA ALA A 105 -2.38 -21.34 2.37
C ALA A 105 -2.71 -19.96 2.93
N GLN A 106 -2.71 -19.81 4.26
CA GLN A 106 -2.94 -18.52 4.91
C GLN A 106 -1.83 -17.51 4.60
N ALA A 107 -0.56 -17.94 4.61
CA ALA A 107 0.56 -17.07 4.27
C ALA A 107 0.50 -16.59 2.82
N ALA A 108 0.14 -17.49 1.88
CA ALA A 108 -0.06 -17.14 0.47
C ALA A 108 -1.21 -16.14 0.28
N ALA A 109 -2.35 -16.37 0.94
CA ALA A 109 -3.49 -15.44 0.90
C ALA A 109 -3.11 -14.06 1.46
N ASN A 110 -2.43 -14.00 2.61
CA ASN A 110 -1.97 -12.75 3.20
C ASN A 110 -0.99 -12.01 2.28
N HIS A 111 -0.06 -12.74 1.65
CA HIS A 111 0.90 -12.15 0.72
C HIS A 111 0.20 -11.55 -0.50
N GLN A 112 -0.77 -12.27 -1.08
CA GLN A 112 -1.56 -11.78 -2.20
C GLN A 112 -2.33 -10.50 -1.85
N THR A 113 -3.01 -10.48 -0.69
CA THR A 113 -3.71 -9.28 -0.22
C THR A 113 -2.75 -8.10 0.02
N ALA A 114 -1.55 -8.36 0.54
CA ALA A 114 -0.53 -7.32 0.72
C ALA A 114 -0.07 -6.71 -0.61
N LEU A 115 0.13 -7.53 -1.64
CA LEU A 115 0.48 -7.08 -2.99
C LEU A 115 -0.64 -6.24 -3.62
N GLU A 116 -1.89 -6.68 -3.50
CA GLU A 116 -3.04 -5.94 -4.01
C GLU A 116 -3.21 -4.57 -3.33
N LEU A 117 -3.03 -4.52 -2.01
CA LEU A 117 -3.06 -3.28 -1.25
C LEU A 117 -1.93 -2.34 -1.68
N GLN A 118 -0.71 -2.85 -1.84
CA GLN A 118 0.44 -2.07 -2.31
C GLN A 118 0.21 -1.51 -3.72
N ALA A 119 -0.33 -2.33 -4.64
CA ALA A 119 -0.65 -1.90 -5.99
C ALA A 119 -1.74 -0.81 -6.00
N ALA A 120 -2.78 -0.95 -5.17
CA ALA A 120 -3.84 0.05 -5.03
C ALA A 120 -3.31 1.38 -4.47
N GLN A 121 -2.43 1.33 -3.47
CA GLN A 121 -1.77 2.49 -2.90
C GLN A 121 -0.86 3.19 -3.91
N ALA A 122 -0.05 2.43 -4.66
CA ALA A 122 0.81 2.97 -5.71
C ALA A 122 -0.01 3.65 -6.82
N ALA A 123 -1.12 3.03 -7.27
CA ALA A 123 -2.01 3.61 -8.26
C ALA A 123 -2.69 4.90 -7.75
N ALA A 124 -3.11 4.94 -6.48
CA ALA A 124 -3.69 6.14 -5.87
C ALA A 124 -2.66 7.28 -5.77
N ALA A 125 -1.45 6.97 -5.31
CA ALA A 125 -0.35 7.94 -5.23
C ALA A 125 0.01 8.48 -6.62
N HIS A 126 0.12 7.62 -7.63
CA HIS A 126 0.40 8.04 -9.00
C HIS A 126 -0.69 8.97 -9.57
N ARG A 127 -1.98 8.63 -9.37
CA ARG A 127 -3.09 9.50 -9.79
C ARG A 127 -3.07 10.85 -9.10
N SER A 128 -2.79 10.88 -7.80
CA SER A 128 -2.66 12.12 -7.03
C SER A 128 -1.51 12.99 -7.56
N ALA A 129 -0.33 12.39 -7.78
CA ALA A 129 0.83 13.09 -8.33
C ALA A 129 0.56 13.66 -9.73
N MET A 130 -0.12 12.90 -10.61
CA MET A 130 -0.50 13.38 -11.94
C MET A 130 -1.50 14.55 -11.87
N ALA A 131 -2.49 14.47 -10.99
CA ALA A 131 -3.45 15.57 -10.80
C ALA A 131 -2.76 16.85 -10.30
N GLN A 132 -1.85 16.72 -9.33
CA GLN A 132 -1.05 17.84 -8.81
C GLN A 132 -0.14 18.45 -9.89
N ALA A 133 0.53 17.61 -10.69
CA ALA A 133 1.37 18.07 -11.79
C ALA A 133 0.56 18.81 -12.87
N ALA A 134 -0.62 18.28 -13.24
CA ALA A 134 -1.51 18.93 -14.20
C ALA A 134 -2.05 20.28 -13.69
N ALA A 135 -2.43 20.36 -12.40
CA ALA A 135 -2.87 21.61 -11.79
C ALA A 135 -1.74 22.65 -11.74
N SER A 136 -0.54 22.23 -11.36
CA SER A 136 0.66 23.08 -11.32
C SER A 136 1.02 23.60 -12.71
N HIS A 137 1.00 22.73 -13.72
CA HIS A 137 1.26 23.12 -15.10
C HIS A 137 0.22 24.12 -15.62
N ARG A 138 -1.07 23.89 -15.34
CA ARG A 138 -2.14 24.83 -15.71
C ARG A 138 -1.94 26.20 -15.07
N SER A 139 -1.66 26.23 -13.77
CA SER A 139 -1.39 27.48 -13.04
C SER A 139 -0.17 28.20 -13.62
N ALA A 140 0.93 27.48 -13.91
CA ALA A 140 2.11 28.05 -14.54
C ALA A 140 1.81 28.67 -15.92
N LEU A 141 0.99 28.00 -16.74
CA LEU A 141 0.56 28.55 -18.04
C LEU A 141 -0.32 29.80 -17.89
N GLU A 142 -1.19 29.86 -16.88
CA GLU A 142 -2.01 31.03 -16.59
C GLU A 142 -1.16 32.23 -16.16
N VAL A 143 -0.16 32.00 -15.31
CA VAL A 143 0.82 33.02 -14.89
C VAL A 143 1.62 33.51 -16.10
N ALA A 144 2.16 32.60 -16.92
CA ALA A 144 2.94 32.97 -18.11
C ALA A 144 2.11 33.82 -19.08
N ARG A 145 0.87 33.41 -19.39
CA ARG A 145 -0.04 34.19 -20.24
C ARG A 145 -0.37 35.57 -19.65
N ALA A 146 -0.52 35.66 -18.33
CA ALA A 146 -0.76 36.93 -17.66
C ALA A 146 0.47 37.85 -17.75
N GLN A 147 1.67 37.32 -17.61
CA GLN A 147 2.93 38.05 -17.79
C GLN A 147 3.09 38.55 -19.23
N ASP A 148 2.89 37.69 -20.22
CA ASP A 148 2.92 38.06 -21.65
C ASP A 148 1.96 39.22 -21.93
N GLN A 149 0.74 39.16 -21.38
CA GLN A 149 -0.24 40.23 -21.56
C GLN A 149 0.21 41.55 -20.94
N VAL A 150 0.87 41.52 -19.78
CA VAL A 150 1.44 42.72 -19.15
C VAL A 150 2.57 43.29 -19.99
N GLU A 151 3.45 42.45 -20.53
CA GLU A 151 4.55 42.87 -21.41
C GLU A 151 4.04 43.48 -22.72
N ILE A 152 3.03 42.86 -23.35
CA ILE A 152 2.41 43.39 -24.57
C ILE A 152 1.81 44.78 -24.32
N GLU A 153 1.08 44.97 -23.22
CA GLU A 153 0.48 46.28 -22.92
C GLU A 153 1.54 47.33 -22.57
N ARG A 154 2.62 46.93 -21.88
CA ARG A 154 3.78 47.79 -21.64
C ARG A 154 4.41 48.24 -22.97
N TRP A 155 4.70 47.29 -23.86
CA TRP A 155 5.30 47.58 -25.17
C TRP A 155 4.41 48.50 -26.01
N LYS A 156 3.09 48.25 -26.07
CA LYS A 156 2.13 49.12 -26.77
C LYS A 156 2.16 50.55 -26.22
N ARG A 157 2.24 50.71 -24.89
CA ARG A 157 2.32 52.03 -24.24
C ARG A 157 3.61 52.75 -24.62
N GLU A 158 4.75 52.06 -24.56
CA GLU A 158 6.04 52.62 -24.94
C GLU A 158 6.03 53.08 -26.41
N LYS A 159 5.52 52.24 -27.32
CA LYS A 159 5.40 52.59 -28.74
C LYS A 159 4.44 53.75 -29.00
N ARG A 160 3.31 53.80 -28.28
CA ARG A 160 2.38 54.92 -28.37
C ARG A 160 3.01 56.23 -27.91
N SER A 161 3.67 56.21 -26.74
CA SER A 161 4.28 57.41 -26.15
C SER A 161 5.37 57.94 -27.08
N ALA A 162 6.23 57.06 -27.59
CA ALA A 162 7.27 57.43 -28.56
C ALA A 162 6.68 58.01 -29.86
N ALA A 163 5.58 57.46 -30.38
CA ALA A 163 4.92 58.01 -31.55
C ALA A 163 4.35 59.42 -31.29
N PHE A 164 3.77 59.65 -30.11
CA PHE A 164 3.19 60.95 -29.75
C PHE A 164 4.27 62.01 -29.50
N GLU A 165 5.35 61.63 -28.82
CA GLU A 165 6.53 62.48 -28.64
C GLU A 165 7.11 62.90 -29.99
N LYS A 166 7.22 61.95 -30.94
CA LYS A 166 7.71 62.26 -32.29
C LYS A 166 6.78 63.23 -33.04
N VAL A 167 5.46 63.10 -32.89
CA VAL A 167 4.51 64.06 -33.47
C VAL A 167 4.70 65.46 -32.89
N HIS A 168 4.82 65.59 -31.57
CA HIS A 168 5.06 66.88 -30.95
C HIS A 168 6.40 67.50 -31.39
N ALA A 169 7.47 66.70 -31.40
CA ALA A 169 8.77 67.14 -31.85
C ALA A 169 8.74 67.63 -33.31
N SER A 170 8.12 66.89 -34.24
CA SER A 170 8.00 67.31 -35.63
C SER A 170 7.14 68.57 -35.80
N LEU A 171 6.08 68.74 -35.01
CA LEU A 171 5.26 69.96 -35.02
C LEU A 171 6.02 71.17 -34.46
N ASP A 172 6.88 70.97 -33.46
CA ASP A 172 7.73 72.02 -32.91
C ASP A 172 8.86 72.42 -33.86
N GLU A 173 9.49 71.44 -34.52
CA GLU A 173 10.47 71.68 -35.57
C GLU A 173 9.83 72.43 -36.73
N PHE A 174 8.64 72.00 -37.18
CA PHE A 174 7.89 72.69 -38.22
C PHE A 174 7.57 74.13 -37.82
N ARG A 175 7.04 74.34 -36.60
CA ARG A 175 6.72 75.68 -36.09
C ARG A 175 7.94 76.60 -36.13
N THR A 176 9.09 76.09 -35.68
CA THR A 176 10.34 76.83 -35.61
C THR A 176 10.80 77.22 -37.02
N ALA A 177 10.86 76.25 -37.93
CA ALA A 177 11.22 76.49 -39.33
C ALA A 177 10.25 77.47 -40.03
N PHE A 178 8.95 77.32 -39.77
CA PHE A 178 7.88 78.11 -40.38
C PHE A 178 7.90 79.56 -39.89
N LEU A 179 7.95 79.79 -38.58
CA LEU A 179 7.86 81.14 -38.02
C LEU A 179 9.17 81.92 -38.15
N GLN A 180 10.32 81.29 -37.89
CA GLN A 180 11.59 82.02 -37.77
C GLN A 180 12.27 82.26 -39.12
N ASN A 181 12.45 81.21 -39.93
CA ASN A 181 13.35 81.27 -41.07
C ASN A 181 12.65 81.07 -42.42
N ALA A 182 11.39 80.60 -42.41
CA ALA A 182 10.65 80.19 -43.60
C ALA A 182 11.48 79.27 -44.54
N ASP A 183 12.33 78.42 -43.95
CA ASP A 183 13.23 77.53 -44.66
C ASP A 183 12.43 76.44 -45.39
N THR A 184 12.27 76.61 -46.71
CA THR A 184 11.41 75.75 -47.52
C THR A 184 11.92 74.31 -47.61
N ASP A 185 13.23 74.09 -47.50
CA ASP A 185 13.83 72.75 -47.57
C ASP A 185 13.65 72.02 -46.24
N ALA A 186 13.81 72.72 -45.12
CA ALA A 186 13.46 72.19 -43.81
C ALA A 186 11.97 71.84 -43.73
N LEU A 187 11.09 72.76 -44.17
CA LEU A 187 9.64 72.53 -44.15
C LEU A 187 9.21 71.33 -45.02
N ALA A 188 9.84 71.14 -46.19
CA ALA A 188 9.56 70.00 -47.06
C ALA A 188 9.96 68.66 -46.42
N ARG A 189 11.15 68.61 -45.80
CA ARG A 189 11.63 67.42 -45.07
C ARG A 189 10.72 67.08 -43.89
N ILE A 190 10.39 68.07 -43.06
CA ILE A 190 9.52 67.89 -41.89
C ILE A 190 8.11 67.45 -42.32
N GLY A 191 7.58 68.00 -43.42
CA GLY A 191 6.30 67.57 -43.99
C GLY A 191 6.27 66.09 -44.39
N LEU A 192 7.36 65.57 -44.96
CA LEU A 192 7.49 64.15 -45.28
C LEU A 192 7.53 63.28 -44.00
N ASP A 193 8.27 63.73 -42.98
CA ASP A 193 8.33 63.04 -41.68
C ASP A 193 6.95 63.02 -41.00
N MET A 194 6.21 64.13 -41.06
CA MET A 194 4.84 64.22 -40.54
C MET A 194 3.86 63.29 -41.26
N HIS A 195 4.03 63.07 -42.57
CA HIS A 195 3.23 62.08 -43.29
C HIS A 195 3.49 60.66 -42.76
N GLY A 196 4.76 60.31 -42.48
CA GLY A 196 5.12 59.04 -41.86
C GLY A 196 4.52 58.85 -40.46
N LEU A 197 4.29 59.95 -39.72
CA LEU A 197 3.70 59.90 -38.38
C LEU A 197 2.23 59.46 -38.36
N PHE A 198 1.49 59.68 -39.45
CA PHE A 198 0.15 59.10 -39.60
C PHE A 198 0.18 57.57 -39.45
N HIS A 199 1.12 56.93 -40.14
CA HIS A 199 1.29 55.47 -40.10
C HIS A 199 1.82 54.98 -38.76
N ALA A 200 2.65 55.78 -38.08
CA ALA A 200 3.14 55.45 -36.75
C ALA A 200 2.06 55.56 -35.67
N VAL A 201 1.14 56.53 -35.77
CA VAL A 201 0.08 56.77 -34.78
C VAL A 201 -1.09 55.82 -34.94
N ARG A 202 -1.49 55.50 -36.18
CA ARG A 202 -2.66 54.66 -36.49
C ARG A 202 -2.75 53.34 -35.69
N PRO A 203 -1.70 52.50 -35.58
CA PRO A 203 -1.79 51.24 -34.86
C PRO A 203 -1.96 51.38 -33.34
N PHE A 204 -1.65 52.54 -32.76
CA PHE A 204 -1.64 52.74 -31.30
C PHE A 204 -2.68 53.75 -30.79
N GLY A 205 -3.03 54.73 -31.61
CA GLY A 205 -4.00 55.79 -31.30
C GLY A 205 -5.35 55.63 -31.97
N GLY A 206 -5.48 54.66 -32.87
CA GLY A 206 -6.68 54.44 -33.67
C GLY A 206 -6.83 55.42 -34.82
N LEU A 207 -7.86 55.20 -35.64
CA LEU A 207 -8.09 55.97 -36.87
C LEU A 207 -8.36 57.45 -36.59
N SER A 208 -9.20 57.76 -35.59
CA SER A 208 -9.55 59.15 -35.25
C SER A 208 -8.33 60.00 -34.88
N LEU A 209 -7.36 59.44 -34.16
CA LEU A 209 -6.14 60.17 -33.80
C LEU A 209 -5.21 60.30 -35.01
N ALA A 210 -5.09 59.24 -35.82
CA ALA A 210 -4.32 59.28 -37.04
C ALA A 210 -4.87 60.33 -38.02
N GLU A 211 -6.19 60.44 -38.19
CA GLU A 211 -6.83 61.47 -39.02
C GLU A 211 -6.47 62.88 -38.58
N LYS A 212 -6.42 63.15 -37.27
CA LYS A 212 -5.97 64.46 -36.74
C LYS A 212 -4.52 64.75 -37.08
N VAL A 213 -3.63 63.75 -36.99
CA VAL A 213 -2.23 63.87 -37.42
C VAL A 213 -2.13 64.08 -38.93
N GLY A 214 -2.93 63.33 -39.71
CA GLY A 214 -2.99 63.45 -41.17
C GLY A 214 -3.47 64.83 -41.62
N TRP A 215 -4.49 65.38 -40.95
CA TRP A 215 -4.95 66.75 -41.19
C TRP A 215 -3.83 67.76 -40.94
N LEU A 216 -3.19 67.72 -39.76
CA LEU A 216 -2.09 68.63 -39.44
C LEU A 216 -0.91 68.48 -40.41
N SER A 217 -0.58 67.25 -40.81
CA SER A 217 0.44 66.98 -41.82
C SER A 217 0.08 67.59 -43.17
N GLY A 218 -1.19 67.47 -43.60
CA GLY A 218 -1.68 68.08 -44.84
C GLY A 218 -1.59 69.60 -44.79
N THR A 219 -2.12 70.21 -43.73
CA THR A 219 -2.07 71.67 -43.51
C THR A 219 -0.64 72.20 -43.47
N CYS A 220 0.28 71.51 -42.77
CA CYS A 220 1.69 71.88 -42.73
C CYS A 220 2.36 71.73 -44.11
N GLY A 221 2.02 70.68 -44.87
CA GLY A 221 2.49 70.51 -46.25
C GLY A 221 2.01 71.61 -47.19
N ASP A 222 0.73 72.00 -47.10
CA ASP A 222 0.16 73.10 -47.86
C ASP A 222 0.80 74.45 -47.49
N LEU A 223 1.09 74.66 -46.21
CA LEU A 223 1.83 75.84 -45.73
C LEU A 223 3.26 75.91 -46.29
N ALA A 224 3.98 74.79 -46.26
CA ALA A 224 5.32 74.69 -46.82
C ALA A 224 5.33 74.99 -48.32
N ARG A 225 4.30 74.53 -49.04
CA ARG A 225 4.09 74.83 -50.47
C ARG A 225 3.76 76.30 -50.68
N ARG A 226 2.87 76.88 -49.87
CA ARG A 226 2.47 78.29 -49.98
C ARG A 226 3.65 79.24 -49.76
N ILE A 227 4.49 79.01 -48.75
CA ILE A 227 5.69 79.83 -48.52
C ILE A 227 6.61 79.82 -49.75
N ARG A 228 6.76 78.66 -50.40
CA ARG A 228 7.59 78.50 -51.59
C ARG A 228 7.03 79.23 -52.81
N GLU A 229 5.71 79.19 -52.99
CA GLU A 229 5.02 79.78 -54.15
C GLU A 229 4.76 81.28 -53.99
N ALA A 230 4.45 81.73 -52.77
CA ALA A 230 4.16 83.11 -52.43
C ALA A 230 4.65 83.40 -50.99
N PRO A 231 5.85 84.00 -50.82
CA PRO A 231 6.43 84.25 -49.50
C PRO A 231 5.49 85.06 -48.61
N MET A 232 5.15 84.49 -47.46
CA MET A 232 4.37 85.16 -46.41
C MET A 232 5.31 85.97 -45.52
N ASN A 233 4.91 87.17 -45.10
CA ASN A 233 5.65 87.92 -44.08
C ASN A 233 5.48 87.30 -42.69
N GLU A 234 6.30 87.71 -41.72
CA GLU A 234 6.31 87.12 -40.37
C GLU A 234 4.95 87.22 -39.67
N THR A 235 4.28 88.37 -39.77
CA THR A 235 2.96 88.60 -39.18
C THR A 235 1.90 87.66 -39.77
N GLU A 236 1.89 87.49 -41.10
CA GLU A 236 0.97 86.57 -41.79
C GLU A 236 1.21 85.11 -41.38
N ARG A 237 2.47 84.71 -41.21
CA ARG A 237 2.81 83.35 -40.74
C ARG A 237 2.35 83.15 -39.31
N GLN A 238 2.59 84.13 -38.43
CA GLN A 238 2.17 84.07 -37.03
C GLN A 238 0.64 84.00 -36.91
N GLU A 239 -0.08 84.87 -37.62
CA GLU A 239 -1.54 84.88 -37.63
C GLU A 239 -2.12 83.55 -38.12
N PHE A 240 -1.58 83.01 -39.23
CA PHE A 240 -2.03 81.72 -39.74
C PHE A 240 -1.75 80.58 -38.76
N TRP A 241 -0.56 80.55 -38.16
CA TRP A 241 -0.21 79.53 -37.17
C TRP A 241 -1.20 79.55 -36.00
N ASP A 242 -1.50 80.75 -35.48
CA ASP A 242 -2.35 80.92 -34.32
C ASP A 242 -3.84 80.61 -34.60
N THR A 243 -4.31 80.90 -35.82
CA THR A 243 -5.71 80.68 -36.22
C THR A 243 -5.99 79.26 -36.70
N GLU A 244 -5.08 78.65 -37.48
CA GLU A 244 -5.35 77.38 -38.15
C GLU A 244 -4.64 76.18 -37.49
N VAL A 245 -3.36 76.32 -37.15
CA VAL A 245 -2.53 75.17 -36.72
C VAL A 245 -2.58 74.98 -35.20
N SER A 246 -2.46 76.06 -34.44
CA SER A 246 -2.39 76.05 -32.98
C SER A 246 -3.62 75.42 -32.31
N PRO A 247 -4.87 75.76 -32.70
CA PRO A 247 -6.06 75.15 -32.08
C PRO A 247 -6.13 73.64 -32.34
N ARG A 248 -5.78 73.21 -33.55
CA ARG A 248 -5.81 71.80 -33.98
C ARG A 248 -4.70 70.99 -33.34
N ARG A 249 -3.51 71.57 -33.17
CA ARG A 249 -2.43 71.00 -32.37
C ARG A 249 -2.87 70.79 -30.91
N LYS A 250 -3.58 71.76 -30.32
CA LYS A 250 -4.13 71.62 -28.96
C LYS A 250 -5.13 70.48 -28.87
N GLU A 251 -6.09 70.41 -29.80
CA GLU A 251 -7.06 69.29 -29.87
C GLU A 251 -6.37 67.93 -30.03
N LEU A 252 -5.31 67.85 -30.85
CA LEU A 252 -4.52 66.64 -31.02
C LEU A 252 -3.83 66.24 -29.71
N THR A 253 -3.22 67.20 -29.02
CA THR A 253 -2.54 66.99 -27.73
C THR A 253 -3.52 66.44 -26.69
N GLU A 254 -4.69 67.05 -26.57
CA GLU A 254 -5.74 66.58 -25.66
C GLU A 254 -6.24 65.17 -26.03
N ALA A 255 -6.38 64.88 -27.33
CA ALA A 255 -6.77 63.55 -27.79
C ALA A 255 -5.70 62.49 -27.47
N MET A 256 -4.41 62.81 -27.67
CA MET A 256 -3.28 61.97 -27.29
C MET A 256 -3.27 61.67 -25.79
N SER A 257 -3.44 62.69 -24.94
CA SER A 257 -3.52 62.53 -23.49
C SER A 257 -4.67 61.62 -23.07
N ARG A 258 -5.89 61.84 -23.61
CA ARG A 258 -7.03 60.96 -23.35
C ARG A 258 -6.77 59.51 -23.76
N THR A 259 -6.09 59.29 -24.89
CA THR A 259 -5.73 57.94 -25.33
C THR A 259 -4.72 57.27 -24.38
N LEU A 260 -3.74 58.01 -23.86
CA LEU A 260 -2.80 57.49 -22.86
C LEU A 260 -3.49 57.14 -21.54
N GLU A 261 -4.35 58.03 -21.03
CA GLU A 261 -5.14 57.79 -19.82
C GLU A 261 -6.04 56.56 -19.94
N LEU A 262 -6.74 56.41 -21.07
CA LEU A 262 -7.61 55.26 -21.31
C LEU A 262 -6.82 53.94 -21.33
N ALA A 263 -5.63 53.93 -21.93
CA ALA A 263 -4.80 52.72 -21.87
C ALA A 263 -4.29 52.42 -20.46
N GLU A 264 -3.95 53.44 -19.68
CA GLU A 264 -3.53 53.22 -18.31
C GLU A 264 -4.66 52.66 -17.44
N GLN A 265 -5.88 53.17 -17.63
CA GLN A 265 -7.08 52.62 -16.98
C GLN A 265 -7.32 51.16 -17.39
N ASN A 266 -7.22 50.85 -18.68
CA ASN A 266 -7.37 49.47 -19.20
C ASN A 266 -6.29 48.54 -18.64
N ARG A 267 -5.05 49.02 -18.53
CA ARG A 267 -3.93 48.28 -17.93
C ARG A 267 -4.21 47.96 -16.47
N LEU A 268 -4.61 48.94 -15.67
CA LEU A 268 -4.95 48.77 -14.26
C LEU A 268 -6.14 47.81 -14.08
N ALA A 269 -7.15 47.89 -14.95
CA ALA A 269 -8.27 46.96 -14.95
C ALA A 269 -7.83 45.53 -15.26
N ASN A 270 -6.92 45.33 -16.23
CA ASN A 270 -6.37 44.03 -16.57
C ASN A 270 -5.51 43.45 -15.44
N VAL A 271 -4.62 44.25 -14.83
CA VAL A 271 -3.83 43.81 -13.66
C VAL A 271 -4.73 43.39 -12.51
N ARG A 272 -5.77 44.16 -12.20
CA ARG A 272 -6.75 43.80 -11.16
C ARG A 272 -7.49 42.51 -11.49
N ARG A 273 -7.78 42.23 -12.76
CA ARG A 273 -8.43 40.99 -13.20
C ARG A 273 -7.50 39.78 -13.04
N VAL A 274 -6.22 39.94 -13.38
CA VAL A 274 -5.19 38.92 -13.18
C VAL A 274 -5.02 38.60 -11.70
N ASN A 275 -4.88 39.63 -10.85
CA ASN A 275 -4.68 39.45 -9.40
C ASN A 275 -5.88 38.85 -8.66
N ARG A 276 -7.08 38.82 -9.26
CA ARG A 276 -8.26 38.11 -8.69
C ARG A 276 -8.32 36.63 -9.07
N ARG A 277 -7.55 36.22 -10.09
CA ARG A 277 -7.54 34.85 -10.60
C ARG A 277 -6.38 34.02 -10.05
N LEU A 278 -5.35 34.70 -9.56
CA LEU A 278 -4.25 34.14 -8.77
C LEU A 278 -4.65 34.07 -7.30
#